data_AF-A0A165WK46-F1
#
_entry.id   AF-A0A165WK46-F1
#
_cell.length_a   1.000
_cell.length_b   1.000
_cell.length_c   1.000
_cell.angle_alpha   90.00
_cell.angle_beta   90.00
_cell.angle_gamma   90.00
#
_symmetry.space_group_name_H-M   'P 1'
#
loop_
_entity.id
_entity.type
_entity.pdbx_description
1 polymer ?
#
loop_
_entity_poly.entity_id
_entity_poly.type
_entity_poly.pdbx_seq_one_letter_code
_entity_poly.pdbx_strand_id
1 'polypeptide(L)'
;MTFFAAYQAYSDSQQQQFFLESAKTSWNTAAQGFVNQAAATSGSIPGVPPFESTCAPLSGGTPTTVAGAVFWVGQPIINGETIGPWIALSSSLYTATLNTTFRDAAQLSIQFVKNFLSNGTMILDTYEIQSCSLMGPGTFTYNGGYFLQGASVYYSNVSTASAQDLAYLNELAASLILFPGWTGVDGVNFEDHITNTTADLSQEQLSADWKAILMTGLYNCLSAGLFNDTVTSLVEQYISVQFNAVRELANYTTSGINEQVYGPSWVTPPIHLQQYLAFGQLAAAELLTTALGVGPGPESNSNNSSPNTVATTSAVSSQASGRQVNVGAIAGGVVGGVAVLVGILIGALCWRRKKRRVIAPVLEVESPWPEPYMATTEQYPIARHASTLAPAADATGRLTKLQHMRYIPTSSDLSVVHESTSQSGGSSTGPPTHADEQVGRNATGMVAVDAEALQRLLHGIGGALSDLQRRDVRHSTITSMSPPDYYEEMSGERR
;
A
#
# COMPACT_ATOMS: atom_id res chain seq x y z
N MET A 1 -8.57 -2.32 10.59
CA MET A 1 -8.44 -3.03 9.31
C MET A 1 -8.25 -4.54 9.46
N THR A 2 -7.34 -5.02 10.31
CA THR A 2 -7.03 -6.46 10.46
C THR A 2 -8.25 -7.37 10.65
N PHE A 3 -9.18 -7.03 11.56
CA PHE A 3 -10.41 -7.81 11.74
C PHE A 3 -11.30 -7.82 10.49
N PHE A 4 -11.33 -6.73 9.71
CA PHE A 4 -12.11 -6.71 8.48
C PHE A 4 -11.45 -7.58 7.38
N ALA A 5 -10.12 -7.55 7.27
CA ALA A 5 -9.39 -8.45 6.39
C ALA A 5 -9.64 -9.92 6.76
N ALA A 6 -9.66 -10.25 8.07
CA ALA A 6 -10.03 -11.59 8.54
C ALA A 6 -11.49 -11.95 8.20
N TYR A 7 -12.43 -11.01 8.32
CA TYR A 7 -13.82 -11.20 7.89
C TYR A 7 -13.92 -11.58 6.40
N GLN A 8 -13.11 -10.95 5.53
CA GLN A 8 -13.05 -11.28 4.11
C GLN A 8 -12.39 -12.64 3.85
N ALA A 9 -11.26 -12.92 4.51
CA ALA A 9 -10.47 -14.13 4.31
C ALA A 9 -11.20 -15.39 4.79
N TYR A 10 -11.96 -15.31 5.88
CA TYR A 10 -12.64 -16.43 6.51
C TYR A 10 -14.15 -16.44 6.23
N SER A 11 -14.55 -16.20 4.97
CA SER A 11 -15.96 -16.02 4.61
C SER A 11 -16.87 -17.21 4.92
N ASP A 12 -16.30 -18.42 4.95
CA ASP A 12 -17.06 -19.66 5.14
C ASP A 12 -16.91 -20.22 6.58
N SER A 13 -16.22 -19.47 7.45
CA SER A 13 -15.98 -19.85 8.83
C SER A 13 -17.13 -19.42 9.75
N GLN A 14 -17.41 -20.21 10.78
CA GLN A 14 -18.29 -19.79 11.88
C GLN A 14 -17.79 -18.52 12.60
N GLN A 15 -16.50 -18.19 12.45
CA GLN A 15 -15.88 -16.98 13.03
C GLN A 15 -16.07 -15.72 12.17
N GLN A 16 -16.63 -15.83 10.96
CA GLN A 16 -16.79 -14.69 10.06
C GLN A 16 -17.50 -13.51 10.76
N GLN A 17 -18.64 -13.78 11.40
CA GLN A 17 -19.40 -12.73 12.08
C GLN A 17 -18.63 -12.12 13.25
N PHE A 18 -17.87 -12.93 14.00
CA PHE A 18 -17.02 -12.44 15.09
C PHE A 18 -16.00 -11.41 14.58
N PHE A 19 -15.38 -11.67 13.42
CA PHE A 19 -14.45 -10.73 12.81
C PHE A 19 -15.12 -9.43 12.37
N LEU A 20 -16.33 -9.50 11.78
CA LEU A 20 -17.09 -8.31 11.40
C LEU A 20 -17.46 -7.45 12.62
N GLU A 21 -17.97 -8.08 13.69
CA GLU A 21 -18.33 -7.36 14.92
C GLU A 21 -17.09 -6.78 15.63
N SER A 22 -15.95 -7.48 15.56
CA SER A 22 -14.68 -6.96 16.07
C SER A 22 -14.21 -5.75 15.27
N ALA A 23 -14.36 -5.77 13.94
CA ALA A 23 -14.05 -4.63 13.07
C ALA A 23 -14.93 -3.41 13.39
N LYS A 24 -16.25 -3.61 13.58
CA LYS A 24 -17.18 -2.55 14.02
C LYS A 24 -16.82 -2.01 15.40
N THR A 25 -16.42 -2.89 16.31
CA THR A 25 -15.99 -2.48 17.67
C THR A 25 -14.76 -1.59 17.59
N SER A 26 -13.73 -1.98 16.83
CA SER A 26 -12.54 -1.14 16.61
C SER A 26 -12.90 0.20 15.97
N TRP A 27 -13.82 0.20 14.99
CA TRP A 27 -14.31 1.44 14.37
C TRP A 27 -15.00 2.34 15.40
N ASN A 28 -15.93 1.80 16.21
CA ASN A 28 -16.64 2.57 17.24
C ASN A 28 -15.70 3.16 18.29
N THR A 29 -14.60 2.46 18.64
CA THR A 29 -13.57 3.00 19.52
C THR A 29 -12.85 4.18 18.88
N ALA A 30 -12.42 4.06 17.61
CA ALA A 30 -11.76 5.14 16.88
C ALA A 30 -12.71 6.34 16.63
N ALA A 31 -14.01 6.08 16.45
CA ALA A 31 -15.04 7.09 16.23
C ALA A 31 -15.16 8.11 17.38
N GLN A 32 -14.66 7.79 18.57
CA GLN A 32 -14.60 8.74 19.69
C GLN A 32 -13.68 9.94 19.40
N GLY A 33 -12.68 9.77 18.52
CA GLY A 33 -11.80 10.84 18.05
C GLY A 33 -12.20 11.41 16.68
N PHE A 34 -13.34 11.02 16.12
CA PHE A 34 -13.79 11.47 14.80
C PHE A 34 -14.57 12.79 14.91
N VAL A 35 -14.16 13.80 14.15
CA VAL A 35 -14.82 15.10 14.05
C VAL A 35 -15.93 15.04 13.00
N ASN A 36 -17.16 14.76 13.44
CA ASN A 36 -18.34 14.91 12.59
C ASN A 36 -18.70 16.40 12.38
N GLN A 37 -19.71 16.68 11.56
CA GLN A 37 -20.12 18.06 11.24
C GLN A 37 -20.53 18.88 12.47
N ALA A 38 -21.22 18.25 13.44
CA ALA A 38 -21.64 18.94 14.65
C ALA A 38 -20.43 19.30 15.54
N ALA A 39 -19.49 18.36 15.72
CA ALA A 39 -18.26 18.56 16.47
C ALA A 39 -17.35 19.62 15.82
N ALA A 40 -17.26 19.63 14.48
CA ALA A 40 -16.56 20.69 13.74
C ALA A 40 -17.21 22.05 14.01
N THR A 41 -18.54 22.13 13.95
CA THR A 41 -19.27 23.39 14.20
C THR A 41 -19.10 23.89 15.63
N SER A 42 -19.06 22.98 16.61
CA SER A 42 -18.85 23.33 18.02
C SER A 42 -17.38 23.52 18.41
N GLY A 43 -16.43 23.23 17.52
CA GLY A 43 -14.99 23.25 17.81
C GLY A 43 -14.58 22.34 18.98
N SER A 44 -15.31 21.24 19.20
CA SER A 44 -15.13 20.43 20.41
C SER A 44 -15.62 18.97 20.28
N ILE A 45 -14.92 18.07 20.96
CA ILE A 45 -15.30 16.67 21.24
C ILE A 45 -15.06 16.42 22.74
N PRO A 46 -15.89 15.64 23.45
CA PRO A 46 -15.66 15.32 24.86
C PRO A 46 -14.26 14.75 25.12
N GLY A 47 -13.54 15.33 26.09
CA GLY A 47 -12.23 14.84 26.53
C GLY A 47 -11.04 15.29 25.67
N VAL A 48 -11.26 16.11 24.64
CA VAL A 48 -10.21 16.68 23.79
C VAL A 48 -10.19 18.21 23.96
N PRO A 49 -9.01 18.87 23.93
CA PRO A 49 -8.94 20.33 23.88
C PRO A 49 -9.79 20.93 22.74
N PRO A 50 -10.32 22.15 22.91
CA PRO A 50 -11.00 22.86 21.83
C PRO A 50 -10.12 23.03 20.60
N PHE A 51 -10.73 23.09 19.43
CA PHE A 51 -10.05 23.22 18.14
C PHE A 51 -10.82 24.14 17.18
N GLU A 52 -10.16 24.57 16.11
CA GLU A 52 -10.78 25.45 15.12
C GLU A 52 -11.86 24.74 14.32
N SER A 53 -13.01 25.40 14.15
CA SER A 53 -14.14 24.85 13.38
C SER A 53 -13.86 24.77 11.87
N THR A 54 -12.99 25.66 11.40
CA THR A 54 -12.58 25.78 10.00
C THR A 54 -11.09 26.10 9.92
N CYS A 55 -10.41 25.58 8.91
CA CYS A 55 -9.02 25.93 8.59
C CYS A 55 -8.88 26.27 7.12
N ALA A 56 -7.85 27.03 6.75
CA ALA A 56 -7.49 27.25 5.35
C ALA A 56 -6.94 25.94 4.73
N PRO A 57 -7.41 25.52 3.54
CA PRO A 57 -6.83 24.39 2.83
C PRO A 57 -5.34 24.63 2.49
N LEU A 58 -4.57 23.56 2.36
CA LEU A 58 -3.15 23.64 1.96
C LEU A 58 -2.95 24.15 0.53
N SER A 59 -3.91 23.90 -0.35
CA SER A 59 -3.96 24.48 -1.69
C SER A 59 -4.30 25.98 -1.70
N GLY A 60 -4.54 26.57 -0.53
CA GLY A 60 -5.05 27.92 -0.36
C GLY A 60 -6.58 27.99 -0.53
N GLY A 61 -7.11 29.21 -0.42
CA GLY A 61 -8.54 29.49 -0.57
C GLY A 61 -9.25 29.85 0.73
N THR A 62 -10.58 29.80 0.69
CA THR A 62 -11.42 30.15 1.83
C THR A 62 -11.35 29.07 2.92
N PRO A 63 -11.33 29.43 4.22
CA PRO A 63 -11.41 28.46 5.29
C PRO A 63 -12.58 27.50 5.10
N THR A 64 -12.31 26.21 5.23
CA THR A 64 -13.30 25.12 5.10
C THR A 64 -13.36 24.31 6.39
N THR A 65 -14.46 23.58 6.57
CA THR A 65 -14.72 22.82 7.80
C THR A 65 -13.65 21.74 8.03
N VAL A 66 -13.28 21.54 9.30
CA VAL A 66 -12.39 20.45 9.74
C VAL A 66 -13.12 19.11 9.92
N ALA A 67 -14.41 19.05 9.58
CA ALA A 67 -15.17 17.80 9.62
C ALA A 67 -14.48 16.71 8.77
N GLY A 68 -14.40 15.50 9.31
CA GLY A 68 -13.66 14.40 8.72
C GLY A 68 -12.33 14.08 9.42
N ALA A 69 -11.83 14.97 10.27
CA ALA A 69 -10.64 14.71 11.09
C ALA A 69 -10.81 13.48 11.99
N VAL A 70 -9.72 12.75 12.22
CA VAL A 70 -9.63 11.63 13.17
C VAL A 70 -8.39 11.80 14.03
N PHE A 71 -8.60 12.01 15.32
CA PHE A 71 -7.53 12.35 16.24
C PHE A 71 -6.59 11.19 16.56
N TRP A 72 -5.30 11.52 16.58
CA TRP A 72 -4.23 10.71 17.12
C TRP A 72 -4.21 10.87 18.65
N VAL A 73 -4.87 9.94 19.34
CA VAL A 73 -4.90 9.75 20.80
C VAL A 73 -5.07 11.05 21.61
N GLY A 74 -6.32 11.47 21.79
CA GLY A 74 -6.72 12.48 22.79
C GLY A 74 -6.16 13.89 22.57
N GLN A 75 -5.59 14.17 21.40
CA GLN A 75 -5.11 15.49 20.99
C GLN A 75 -5.73 15.86 19.63
N PRO A 76 -5.96 17.14 19.32
CA PRO A 76 -6.50 17.61 18.05
C PRO A 76 -5.47 17.55 16.90
N ILE A 77 -4.72 16.45 16.85
CA ILE A 77 -3.65 16.15 15.91
C ILE A 77 -4.14 15.00 15.03
N ILE A 78 -4.05 15.14 13.72
CA ILE A 78 -4.46 14.14 12.74
C ILE A 78 -3.21 13.75 11.96
N ASN A 79 -2.99 12.46 11.73
CA ASN A 79 -1.92 12.02 10.86
C ASN A 79 -2.39 10.98 9.83
N GLY A 80 -1.57 10.73 8.81
CA GLY A 80 -1.89 9.73 7.77
C GLY A 80 -2.04 8.32 8.34
N GLU A 81 -1.31 7.99 9.42
CA GLU A 81 -1.36 6.70 10.12
C GLU A 81 -2.75 6.43 10.73
N THR A 82 -3.45 7.46 11.19
CA THR A 82 -4.80 7.30 11.76
C THR A 82 -5.89 7.43 10.71
N ILE A 83 -5.81 8.48 9.87
CA ILE A 83 -6.94 8.82 8.99
C ILE A 83 -7.04 7.90 7.77
N GLY A 84 -5.92 7.42 7.23
CA GLY A 84 -5.92 6.51 6.08
C GLY A 84 -6.61 5.16 6.41
N PRO A 85 -6.15 4.42 7.44
CA PRO A 85 -6.82 3.20 7.88
C PRO A 85 -8.26 3.40 8.34
N TRP A 86 -8.60 4.58 8.86
CA TRP A 86 -9.98 4.96 9.17
C TRP A 86 -10.85 5.04 7.92
N ILE A 87 -10.38 5.71 6.84
CA ILE A 87 -11.09 5.78 5.55
C ILE A 87 -11.29 4.36 4.99
N ALA A 88 -10.24 3.55 4.98
CA ALA A 88 -10.29 2.18 4.48
C ALA A 88 -11.29 1.31 5.25
N LEU A 89 -11.27 1.37 6.59
CA LEU A 89 -12.18 0.59 7.43
C LEU A 89 -13.63 1.06 7.28
N SER A 90 -13.85 2.38 7.25
CA SER A 90 -15.17 2.97 7.07
C SER A 90 -15.79 2.56 5.72
N SER A 91 -15.05 2.68 4.63
CA SER A 91 -15.51 2.30 3.28
C SER A 91 -15.81 0.79 3.19
N SER A 92 -14.95 -0.01 3.80
CA SER A 92 -15.10 -1.47 3.87
C SER A 92 -16.33 -1.90 4.68
N LEU A 93 -16.55 -1.30 5.85
CA LEU A 93 -17.71 -1.57 6.69
C LEU A 93 -19.02 -1.12 6.02
N TYR A 94 -19.01 0.00 5.28
CA TYR A 94 -20.17 0.37 4.46
C TYR A 94 -20.49 -0.73 3.44
N THR A 95 -19.48 -1.21 2.69
CA THR A 95 -19.69 -2.27 1.69
C THR A 95 -20.29 -3.53 2.31
N ALA A 96 -19.87 -3.91 3.52
CA ALA A 96 -20.36 -5.11 4.20
C ALA A 96 -21.73 -4.94 4.88
N THR A 97 -22.15 -3.72 5.23
CA THR A 97 -23.32 -3.49 6.10
C THR A 97 -24.37 -2.56 5.52
N LEU A 98 -24.05 -1.84 4.45
CA LEU A 98 -24.83 -0.76 3.85
C LEU A 98 -25.21 0.36 4.82
N ASN A 99 -24.56 0.45 5.98
CA ASN A 99 -24.83 1.50 6.97
C ASN A 99 -24.15 2.81 6.55
N THR A 100 -24.96 3.81 6.17
CA THR A 100 -24.48 5.12 5.67
C THR A 100 -23.59 5.86 6.64
N THR A 101 -23.66 5.58 7.95
CA THR A 101 -22.74 6.15 8.94
C THR A 101 -21.28 5.93 8.57
N PHE A 102 -20.94 4.73 8.09
CA PHE A 102 -19.58 4.40 7.65
C PHE A 102 -19.21 5.10 6.33
N ARG A 103 -20.15 5.19 5.38
CA ARG A 103 -19.94 5.94 4.13
C ARG A 103 -19.67 7.41 4.41
N ASP A 104 -20.52 8.04 5.21
CA ASP A 104 -20.48 9.48 5.45
C ASP A 104 -19.18 9.84 6.21
N ALA A 105 -18.74 8.99 7.14
CA ALA A 105 -17.44 9.11 7.79
C ALA A 105 -16.27 9.02 6.80
N ALA A 106 -16.26 8.02 5.90
CA ALA A 106 -15.23 7.88 4.87
C ALA A 106 -15.18 9.10 3.94
N GLN A 107 -16.34 9.57 3.49
CA GLN A 107 -16.45 10.72 2.60
C GLN A 107 -15.88 11.99 3.23
N LEU A 108 -16.28 12.31 4.48
CA LEU A 108 -15.76 13.47 5.19
C LEU A 108 -14.25 13.37 5.39
N SER A 109 -13.73 12.20 5.79
CA SER A 109 -12.29 12.02 5.98
C SER A 109 -11.48 12.10 4.68
N ILE A 110 -12.02 11.65 3.55
CA ILE A 110 -11.38 11.85 2.23
C ILE A 110 -11.26 13.36 1.92
N GLN A 111 -12.33 14.13 2.14
CA GLN A 111 -12.29 15.58 1.92
C GLN A 111 -11.32 16.27 2.88
N PHE A 112 -11.30 15.86 4.15
CA PHE A 112 -10.33 16.37 5.12
C PHE A 112 -8.89 16.14 4.65
N VAL A 113 -8.56 14.92 4.21
CA VAL A 113 -7.20 14.62 3.71
C VAL A 113 -6.86 15.49 2.51
N LYS A 114 -7.76 15.60 1.52
CA LYS A 114 -7.54 16.44 0.32
C LYS A 114 -7.31 17.91 0.67
N ASN A 115 -7.99 18.44 1.68
CA ASN A 115 -7.89 19.85 2.06
C ASN A 115 -6.69 20.16 2.96
N PHE A 116 -6.37 19.28 3.91
CA PHE A 116 -5.48 19.62 5.04
C PHE A 116 -4.26 18.73 5.17
N LEU A 117 -4.24 17.56 4.52
CA LEU A 117 -3.10 16.65 4.54
C LEU A 117 -2.54 16.39 3.14
N SER A 118 -3.08 17.01 2.09
CA SER A 118 -2.56 16.86 0.74
C SER A 118 -2.20 18.20 0.12
N ASN A 119 -1.09 18.21 -0.61
CA ASN A 119 -0.70 19.30 -1.50
C ASN A 119 -1.01 18.98 -2.98
N GLY A 120 -1.80 17.93 -3.26
CA GLY A 120 -2.10 17.44 -4.61
C GLY A 120 -1.14 16.35 -5.12
N THR A 121 0.12 16.43 -4.73
CA THR A 121 1.19 15.50 -5.17
C THR A 121 1.58 14.49 -4.09
N MET A 122 1.19 14.72 -2.84
CA MET A 122 1.60 13.93 -1.71
C MET A 122 0.60 14.02 -0.57
N ILE A 123 0.61 13.00 0.30
CA ILE A 123 -0.07 13.03 1.60
C ILE A 123 0.98 13.29 2.68
N LEU A 124 0.87 14.44 3.33
CA LEU A 124 1.73 14.89 4.42
C LEU A 124 1.36 14.17 5.71
N ASP A 125 2.32 14.11 6.63
CA ASP A 125 2.18 13.28 7.82
C ASP A 125 1.16 13.80 8.81
N THR A 126 1.38 14.98 9.39
CA THR A 126 0.63 15.42 10.57
C THR A 126 0.07 16.85 10.41
N TYR A 127 -1.20 17.04 10.76
CA TYR A 127 -1.89 18.32 10.80
C TYR A 127 -2.56 18.54 12.17
N GLU A 128 -2.40 19.73 12.75
CA GLU A 128 -3.03 20.12 14.00
C GLU A 128 -4.16 21.12 13.73
N ILE A 129 -5.40 20.69 13.97
CA ILE A 129 -6.57 21.54 13.72
C ILE A 129 -6.80 22.59 14.82
N GLN A 130 -6.09 22.50 15.95
CA GLN A 130 -6.13 23.55 16.97
C GLN A 130 -5.41 24.82 16.52
N SER A 131 -4.32 24.67 15.76
CA SER A 131 -3.51 25.77 15.24
C SER A 131 -3.65 25.96 13.73
N CYS A 132 -4.47 25.12 13.08
CA CYS A 132 -4.57 25.03 11.61
C CYS A 132 -3.20 24.95 10.93
N SER A 133 -2.31 24.10 11.44
CA SER A 133 -0.93 24.04 10.97
C SER A 133 -0.44 22.62 10.70
N LEU A 134 0.45 22.49 9.72
CA LEU A 134 1.17 21.25 9.46
C LEU A 134 2.29 21.06 10.50
N MET A 135 2.25 19.94 11.21
CA MET A 135 3.25 19.60 12.21
C MET A 135 4.35 18.74 11.59
N GLY A 136 5.33 19.40 10.98
CA GLY A 136 6.41 18.73 10.29
C GLY A 136 5.95 18.19 8.94
N PRO A 137 6.57 18.62 7.82
CA PRO A 137 6.19 18.15 6.49
C PRO A 137 6.76 16.75 6.23
N GLY A 138 6.72 15.86 7.24
CA GLY A 138 7.17 14.49 7.09
C GLY A 138 6.44 13.83 5.94
N THR A 139 7.19 13.17 5.08
CA THR A 139 6.69 12.48 3.91
C THR A 139 7.06 11.02 4.06
N PHE A 140 6.05 10.17 4.23
CA PHE A 140 6.23 8.72 4.41
C PHE A 140 5.33 8.00 3.41
N THR A 141 5.85 6.93 2.81
CA THR A 141 5.11 6.17 1.79
C THR A 141 3.76 5.65 2.30
N TYR A 142 3.66 5.26 3.57
CA TYR A 142 2.43 4.75 4.16
C TYR A 142 1.28 5.77 4.18
N ASN A 143 1.57 7.07 4.26
CA ASN A 143 0.54 8.12 4.26
C ASN A 143 -0.23 8.11 2.94
N GLY A 144 0.51 8.08 1.83
CA GLY A 144 -0.06 7.94 0.49
C GLY A 144 -0.72 6.57 0.30
N GLY A 145 -0.06 5.50 0.73
CA GLY A 145 -0.54 4.13 0.60
C GLY A 145 -1.89 3.89 1.28
N TYR A 146 -2.03 4.26 2.56
CA TYR A 146 -3.30 4.09 3.26
C TYR A 146 -4.42 4.98 2.69
N PHE A 147 -4.10 6.21 2.29
CA PHE A 147 -5.09 7.07 1.64
C PHE A 147 -5.58 6.45 0.32
N LEU A 148 -4.67 5.98 -0.54
CA LEU A 148 -5.02 5.32 -1.81
C LEU A 148 -5.84 4.04 -1.57
N GLN A 149 -5.45 3.22 -0.59
CA GLN A 149 -6.22 2.03 -0.20
C GLN A 149 -7.64 2.40 0.28
N GLY A 150 -7.78 3.48 1.06
CA GLY A 150 -9.09 3.94 1.51
C GLY A 150 -9.95 4.47 0.37
N ALA A 151 -9.35 5.32 -0.48
CA ALA A 151 -9.99 5.91 -1.65
C ALA A 151 -10.41 4.84 -2.66
N SER A 152 -9.60 3.80 -2.88
CA SER A 152 -9.94 2.74 -3.82
C SER A 152 -11.20 1.99 -3.42
N VAL A 153 -11.34 1.63 -2.14
CA VAL A 153 -12.55 0.95 -1.63
C VAL A 153 -13.75 1.89 -1.71
N TYR A 154 -13.57 3.16 -1.35
CA TYR A 154 -14.64 4.16 -1.43
C TYR A 154 -15.14 4.34 -2.87
N TYR A 155 -14.25 4.60 -3.83
CA TYR A 155 -14.65 4.92 -5.20
C TYR A 155 -15.02 3.70 -6.07
N SER A 156 -14.68 2.48 -5.65
CA SER A 156 -15.12 1.26 -6.33
C SER A 156 -16.49 0.78 -5.85
N ASN A 157 -16.75 0.82 -4.55
CA ASN A 157 -17.89 0.13 -3.94
C ASN A 157 -18.91 1.06 -3.26
N VAL A 158 -18.55 2.32 -3.01
CA VAL A 158 -19.34 3.23 -2.18
C VAL A 158 -19.91 4.40 -2.98
N SER A 159 -19.09 5.03 -3.82
CA SER A 159 -19.47 6.18 -4.64
C SER A 159 -18.72 6.14 -5.97
N THR A 160 -19.25 6.78 -7.01
CA THR A 160 -18.51 6.92 -8.28
C THR A 160 -17.52 8.08 -8.19
N ALA A 161 -16.27 7.86 -8.60
CA ALA A 161 -15.27 8.93 -8.68
C ALA A 161 -15.67 9.99 -9.71
N SER A 162 -15.57 11.26 -9.35
CA SER A 162 -15.70 12.35 -10.32
C SER A 162 -14.45 12.46 -11.19
N ALA A 163 -14.52 13.19 -12.31
CA ALA A 163 -13.35 13.48 -13.14
C ALA A 163 -12.23 14.19 -12.36
N GLN A 164 -12.59 15.06 -11.41
CA GLN A 164 -11.64 15.74 -10.55
C GLN A 164 -10.98 14.79 -9.55
N ASP A 165 -11.74 13.83 -9.00
CA ASP A 165 -11.18 12.80 -8.12
C ASP A 165 -10.21 11.90 -8.87
N LEU A 166 -10.57 11.47 -10.09
CA LEU A 166 -9.69 10.68 -10.95
C LEU A 166 -8.41 11.47 -11.28
N ALA A 167 -8.51 12.74 -11.69
CA ALA A 167 -7.34 13.56 -11.98
C ALA A 167 -6.42 13.69 -10.75
N TYR A 168 -7.00 13.94 -9.57
CA TYR A 168 -6.25 14.01 -8.31
C TYR A 168 -5.57 12.67 -7.96
N LEU A 169 -6.27 11.53 -8.09
CA LEU A 169 -5.68 10.22 -7.79
C LEU A 169 -4.56 9.85 -8.76
N ASN A 170 -4.68 10.21 -10.04
CA ASN A 170 -3.63 9.99 -11.04
C ASN A 170 -2.38 10.84 -10.75
N GLU A 171 -2.56 12.13 -10.44
CA GLU A 171 -1.46 13.03 -10.08
C GLU A 171 -0.75 12.58 -8.79
N LEU A 172 -1.53 12.22 -7.76
CA LEU A 172 -1.02 11.73 -6.50
C LEU A 172 -0.23 10.43 -6.69
N ALA A 173 -0.77 9.45 -7.41
CA ALA A 173 -0.10 8.17 -7.63
C ALA A 173 1.22 8.34 -8.41
N ALA A 174 1.21 9.10 -9.50
CA ALA A 174 2.43 9.38 -10.26
C ALA A 174 3.47 10.10 -9.39
N SER A 175 3.06 11.13 -8.66
CA SER A 175 3.96 11.88 -7.78
C SER A 175 4.57 11.04 -6.66
N LEU A 176 3.78 10.14 -6.06
CA LEU A 176 4.27 9.23 -5.01
C LEU A 176 5.31 8.23 -5.55
N ILE A 177 5.10 7.71 -6.76
CA ILE A 177 6.06 6.79 -7.41
C ILE A 177 7.37 7.51 -7.74
N LEU A 178 7.25 8.74 -8.25
CA LEU A 178 8.38 9.52 -8.76
C LEU A 178 9.11 10.34 -7.69
N PHE A 179 8.72 10.25 -6.42
CA PHE A 179 9.30 11.07 -5.37
C PHE A 179 10.70 10.58 -4.98
N PRO A 180 11.76 11.39 -5.19
CA PRO A 180 13.13 10.97 -4.95
C PRO A 180 13.49 10.84 -3.46
N GLY A 181 12.59 11.23 -2.55
CA GLY A 181 12.82 11.10 -1.11
C GLY A 181 12.67 9.67 -0.57
N TRP A 182 12.08 8.76 -1.35
CA TRP A 182 12.10 7.31 -1.05
C TRP A 182 12.35 6.42 -2.26
N THR A 183 12.24 6.92 -3.50
CA THR A 183 12.51 6.13 -4.71
C THR A 183 13.91 6.45 -5.25
N GLY A 184 14.75 5.43 -5.36
CA GLY A 184 16.10 5.53 -5.92
C GLY A 184 16.10 5.78 -7.42
N VAL A 185 17.27 6.09 -7.98
CA VAL A 185 17.46 6.25 -9.44
C VAL A 185 17.22 4.95 -10.22
N ASP A 186 17.32 3.82 -9.54
CA ASP A 186 17.00 2.47 -10.02
C ASP A 186 15.50 2.14 -9.89
N GLY A 187 14.70 3.08 -9.38
CA GLY A 187 13.28 2.92 -9.15
C GLY A 187 12.94 2.12 -7.88
N VAL A 188 13.91 1.73 -7.05
CA VAL A 188 13.68 0.91 -5.85
C VAL A 188 13.46 1.79 -4.63
N ASN A 189 12.53 1.40 -3.76
CA ASN A 189 12.30 2.12 -2.51
C ASN A 189 13.40 1.85 -1.47
N PHE A 190 13.99 2.92 -0.93
CA PHE A 190 15.12 2.86 0.00
C PHE A 190 14.79 3.25 1.44
N GLU A 191 13.50 3.45 1.78
CA GLU A 191 13.11 3.61 3.19
C GLU A 191 13.62 2.43 4.03
N ASP A 192 14.22 2.74 5.19
CA ASP A 192 14.91 1.78 6.07
C ASP A 192 15.99 0.95 5.38
N HIS A 193 16.78 1.63 4.55
CA HIS A 193 18.00 1.04 4.02
C HIS A 193 18.97 0.72 5.18
N ILE A 194 19.14 -0.58 5.42
CA ILE A 194 20.16 -1.09 6.35
C ILE A 194 21.53 -0.90 5.69
N THR A 195 22.38 -0.12 6.36
CA THR A 195 23.78 0.10 5.96
C THR A 195 24.73 -0.63 6.92
N ASN A 196 26.01 -0.74 6.55
CA ASN A 196 27.06 -1.29 7.42
C ASN A 196 27.23 -0.50 8.74
N THR A 197 26.68 0.72 8.80
CA THR A 197 26.70 1.58 9.99
C THR A 197 25.41 1.56 10.79
N THR A 198 24.39 0.80 10.36
CA THR A 198 23.13 0.67 11.08
C THR A 198 23.35 -0.11 12.37
N ALA A 199 23.67 0.60 13.45
CA ALA A 199 24.00 0.03 14.76
C ALA A 199 22.76 -0.45 15.55
N ASP A 200 21.55 -0.04 15.15
CA ASP A 200 20.31 -0.32 15.88
C ASP A 200 19.19 -0.81 14.93
N LEU A 201 19.21 -2.12 14.66
CA LEU A 201 18.17 -2.81 13.87
C LEU A 201 16.80 -2.85 14.56
N SER A 202 16.67 -2.42 15.83
CA SER A 202 15.40 -2.46 16.56
C SER A 202 14.44 -1.34 16.16
N GLN A 203 14.97 -0.21 15.66
CA GLN A 203 14.14 0.91 15.18
C GLN A 203 13.73 0.77 13.71
N GLU A 204 14.56 0.16 12.87
CA GLU A 204 14.31 -0.03 11.43
C GLU A 204 13.30 -1.14 11.10
N GLN A 205 12.70 -1.75 12.13
CA GLN A 205 11.66 -2.77 11.94
C GLN A 205 10.31 -2.15 11.59
N LEU A 206 9.88 -1.08 12.28
CA LEU A 206 8.50 -0.60 12.17
C LEU A 206 8.18 0.14 10.86
N SER A 207 9.19 0.57 10.14
CA SER A 207 9.03 1.35 8.91
C SER A 207 9.19 0.49 7.64
N ALA A 208 9.68 -0.74 7.81
CA ALA A 208 9.88 -1.67 6.71
C ALA A 208 8.59 -1.97 5.93
N ASP A 209 7.43 -1.94 6.59
CA ASP A 209 6.12 -2.17 6.01
C ASP A 209 5.52 -0.95 5.30
N TRP A 210 6.05 0.26 5.53
CA TRP A 210 5.50 1.51 4.98
C TRP A 210 5.49 1.50 3.44
N LYS A 211 6.61 1.10 2.85
CA LYS A 211 6.72 0.98 1.39
C LYS A 211 5.81 -0.12 0.84
N ALA A 212 5.56 -1.21 1.56
CA ALA A 212 4.60 -2.22 1.13
C ALA A 212 3.15 -1.70 1.16
N ILE A 213 2.79 -0.89 2.15
CA ILE A 213 1.49 -0.21 2.24
C ILE A 213 1.25 0.69 1.02
N LEU A 214 2.27 1.40 0.52
CA LEU A 214 2.17 2.16 -0.72
C LEU A 214 1.85 1.26 -1.92
N MET A 215 2.55 0.14 -2.07
CA MET A 215 2.32 -0.80 -3.18
C MET A 215 0.90 -1.36 -3.15
N THR A 216 0.41 -1.74 -1.96
CA THR A 216 -0.97 -2.19 -1.76
C THR A 216 -1.98 -1.10 -2.11
N GLY A 217 -1.75 0.15 -1.69
CA GLY A 217 -2.59 1.29 -2.04
C GLY A 217 -2.67 1.53 -3.56
N LEU A 218 -1.52 1.57 -4.23
CA LEU A 218 -1.43 1.72 -5.69
C LEU A 218 -2.14 0.58 -6.42
N TYR A 219 -1.88 -0.67 -6.05
CA TYR A 219 -2.53 -1.82 -6.64
C TYR A 219 -4.05 -1.83 -6.44
N ASN A 220 -4.53 -1.38 -5.27
CA ASN A 220 -5.97 -1.32 -5.03
C ASN A 220 -6.65 -0.26 -5.92
N CYS A 221 -6.02 0.89 -6.17
CA CYS A 221 -6.53 1.87 -7.12
C CYS A 221 -6.46 1.36 -8.57
N LEU A 222 -5.38 0.68 -8.95
CA LEU A 222 -5.22 0.02 -10.25
C LEU A 222 -6.34 -0.99 -10.50
N SER A 223 -6.55 -1.93 -9.57
CA SER A 223 -7.58 -2.97 -9.68
C SER A 223 -9.01 -2.41 -9.63
N ALA A 224 -9.20 -1.24 -9.03
CA ALA A 224 -10.46 -0.50 -9.05
C ALA A 224 -10.69 0.31 -10.35
N GLY A 225 -9.74 0.34 -11.28
CA GLY A 225 -9.87 1.12 -12.52
C GLY A 225 -9.86 2.63 -12.31
N LEU A 226 -9.15 3.13 -11.28
CA LEU A 226 -9.12 4.55 -10.93
C LEU A 226 -7.99 5.33 -11.64
N PHE A 227 -7.13 4.64 -12.36
CA PHE A 227 -6.01 5.23 -13.08
C PHE A 227 -6.28 5.28 -14.58
N ASN A 228 -5.71 6.31 -15.23
CA ASN A 228 -5.62 6.36 -16.68
C ASN A 228 -4.54 5.40 -17.18
N ASP A 229 -4.45 5.21 -18.50
CA ASP A 229 -3.52 4.23 -19.10
C ASP A 229 -2.05 4.51 -18.76
N THR A 230 -1.66 5.79 -18.67
CA THR A 230 -0.27 6.18 -18.36
C THR A 230 0.10 5.84 -16.92
N VAL A 231 -0.74 6.23 -15.95
CA VAL A 231 -0.49 5.94 -14.54
C VAL A 231 -0.65 4.45 -14.24
N THR A 232 -1.56 3.76 -14.94
CA THR A 232 -1.67 2.29 -14.89
C THR A 232 -0.35 1.63 -15.25
N SER A 233 0.22 1.98 -16.42
CA SER A 233 1.51 1.41 -16.84
C SER A 233 2.65 1.75 -15.88
N LEU A 234 2.67 2.98 -15.34
CA LEU A 234 3.67 3.40 -14.35
C LEU A 234 3.56 2.57 -13.06
N VAL A 235 2.35 2.35 -12.54
CA VAL A 235 2.09 1.55 -11.33
C VAL A 235 2.50 0.09 -11.53
N GLU A 236 2.15 -0.51 -12.66
CA GLU A 236 2.51 -1.89 -12.97
C GLU A 236 4.04 -2.07 -13.00
N GLN A 237 4.74 -1.20 -13.74
CA GLN A 237 6.20 -1.22 -13.82
C GLN A 237 6.85 -1.02 -12.46
N TYR A 238 6.36 -0.05 -11.68
CA TYR A 238 6.90 0.26 -10.36
C TYR A 238 6.75 -0.91 -9.38
N ILE A 239 5.58 -1.56 -9.34
CA ILE A 239 5.35 -2.77 -8.51
C ILE A 239 6.26 -3.92 -8.96
N SER A 240 6.45 -4.12 -10.27
CA SER A 240 7.37 -5.13 -10.78
C SER A 240 8.84 -4.85 -10.42
N VAL A 241 9.28 -3.58 -10.42
CA VAL A 241 10.62 -3.19 -9.94
C VAL A 241 10.78 -3.55 -8.46
N GLN A 242 9.81 -3.17 -7.61
CA GLN A 242 9.88 -3.50 -6.19
C GLN A 242 9.88 -5.03 -5.96
N PHE A 243 9.05 -5.77 -6.69
CA PHE A 243 8.96 -7.23 -6.59
C PHE A 243 10.32 -7.90 -6.83
N ASN A 244 10.98 -7.49 -7.92
CA ASN A 244 12.30 -8.02 -8.25
C ASN A 244 13.36 -7.61 -7.23
N ALA A 245 13.33 -6.35 -6.77
CA ALA A 245 14.23 -5.86 -5.73
C ALA A 245 14.10 -6.66 -4.42
N VAL A 246 12.87 -6.96 -3.98
CA VAL A 246 12.65 -7.82 -2.80
C VAL A 246 13.17 -9.23 -3.05
N ARG A 247 12.86 -9.82 -4.20
CA ARG A 247 13.29 -11.19 -4.51
C ARG A 247 14.81 -11.33 -4.54
N GLU A 248 15.51 -10.39 -5.17
CA GLU A 248 16.96 -10.50 -5.43
C GLU A 248 17.83 -9.83 -4.36
N LEU A 249 17.39 -8.70 -3.81
CA LEU A 249 18.21 -7.83 -2.96
C LEU A 249 17.79 -7.87 -1.50
N ALA A 250 16.54 -8.21 -1.17
CA ALA A 250 16.12 -8.29 0.23
C ALA A 250 16.32 -9.69 0.84
N ASN A 251 16.66 -10.70 0.05
CA ASN A 251 16.75 -12.08 0.55
C ASN A 251 18.04 -12.37 1.34
N TYR A 252 17.95 -13.25 2.34
CA TYR A 252 19.08 -13.74 3.14
C TYR A 252 18.78 -15.08 3.81
N THR A 253 19.77 -15.59 4.54
CA THR A 253 19.67 -16.77 5.42
C THR A 253 20.02 -16.37 6.84
N THR A 254 19.31 -16.91 7.83
CA THR A 254 19.57 -16.62 9.26
C THR A 254 19.68 -17.92 10.05
N SER A 255 20.47 -17.92 11.14
CA SER A 255 20.64 -19.11 11.97
C SER A 255 19.29 -19.61 12.52
N GLY A 256 19.04 -20.91 12.41
CA GLY A 256 17.81 -21.56 12.88
C GLY A 256 16.64 -21.55 11.89
N ILE A 257 16.78 -20.95 10.71
CA ILE A 257 15.79 -20.99 9.62
C ILE A 257 16.50 -21.50 8.36
N ASN A 258 16.05 -22.63 7.82
CA ASN A 258 16.66 -23.24 6.63
C ASN A 258 16.09 -22.66 5.33
N GLU A 259 14.96 -21.96 5.43
CA GLU A 259 14.28 -21.31 4.33
C GLU A 259 14.83 -19.90 4.05
N GLN A 260 14.58 -19.42 2.83
CA GLN A 260 14.88 -18.05 2.45
C GLN A 260 14.04 -17.07 3.27
N VAL A 261 14.69 -16.02 3.77
CA VAL A 261 14.09 -14.95 4.56
C VAL A 261 14.31 -13.60 3.87
N TYR A 262 13.36 -12.66 4.02
CA TYR A 262 13.46 -11.30 3.48
C TYR A 262 13.68 -10.26 4.57
N GLY A 263 14.62 -9.35 4.32
CA GLY A 263 14.96 -8.21 5.16
C GLY A 263 14.18 -6.95 4.79
N PRO A 264 14.31 -5.87 5.58
CA PRO A 264 13.60 -4.63 5.35
C PRO A 264 14.23 -3.76 4.24
N SER A 265 15.51 -3.96 3.91
CA SER A 265 16.20 -3.25 2.83
C SER A 265 15.92 -3.88 1.47
N TRP A 266 15.47 -3.10 0.49
CA TRP A 266 15.20 -3.56 -0.87
C TRP A 266 16.26 -3.13 -1.89
N VAL A 267 17.14 -2.18 -1.54
CA VAL A 267 18.14 -1.61 -2.47
C VAL A 267 19.47 -2.35 -2.51
N THR A 268 19.80 -3.12 -1.46
CA THR A 268 21.05 -3.87 -1.39
C THR A 268 20.87 -5.17 -0.63
N PRO A 269 21.60 -6.24 -1.01
CA PRO A 269 21.70 -7.46 -0.23
C PRO A 269 21.96 -7.14 1.24
N PRO A 270 21.22 -7.74 2.19
CA PRO A 270 21.42 -7.50 3.61
C PRO A 270 22.76 -8.07 4.07
N ILE A 271 23.79 -7.25 4.02
CA ILE A 271 25.11 -7.58 4.51
C ILE A 271 25.00 -7.62 6.05
N HIS A 272 25.29 -8.77 6.66
CA HIS A 272 25.36 -8.96 8.12
C HIS A 272 24.06 -9.15 8.90
N LEU A 273 22.91 -9.40 8.26
CA LEU A 273 21.72 -9.81 9.00
C LEU A 273 21.86 -11.25 9.53
N GLN A 274 22.08 -11.38 10.84
CA GLN A 274 22.12 -12.68 11.54
C GLN A 274 20.84 -13.00 12.33
N GLN A 275 19.89 -12.07 12.36
CA GLN A 275 18.63 -12.20 13.08
C GLN A 275 17.44 -12.16 12.14
N TYR A 276 16.40 -12.90 12.50
CA TYR A 276 15.11 -12.85 11.82
C TYR A 276 14.43 -11.50 12.07
N LEU A 277 14.05 -10.81 10.99
CA LEU A 277 13.37 -9.52 11.05
C LEU A 277 11.92 -9.67 10.56
N ALA A 278 10.98 -9.80 11.50
CA ALA A 278 9.58 -10.09 11.20
C ALA A 278 8.91 -9.06 10.27
N PHE A 279 9.27 -7.78 10.37
CA PHE A 279 8.66 -6.73 9.54
C PHE A 279 9.20 -6.72 8.10
N GLY A 280 10.47 -7.07 7.89
CA GLY A 280 10.99 -7.30 6.54
C GLY A 280 10.25 -8.42 5.82
N GLN A 281 9.93 -9.50 6.55
CA GLN A 281 9.10 -10.58 6.04
C GLN A 281 7.68 -10.16 5.74
N LEU A 282 7.07 -9.39 6.64
CA LEU A 282 5.71 -8.92 6.47
C LEU A 282 5.60 -8.04 5.22
N ALA A 283 6.53 -7.10 5.07
CA ALA A 283 6.61 -6.21 3.92
C ALA A 283 6.83 -6.99 2.62
N ALA A 284 7.74 -7.98 2.62
CA ALA A 284 7.96 -8.85 1.48
C ALA A 284 6.72 -9.68 1.15
N ALA A 285 6.09 -10.33 2.13
CA ALA A 285 4.89 -11.12 1.92
C ALA A 285 3.74 -10.29 1.34
N GLU A 286 3.55 -9.06 1.84
CA GLU A 286 2.55 -8.12 1.33
C GLU A 286 2.85 -7.72 -0.11
N LEU A 287 4.08 -7.30 -0.42
CA LEU A 287 4.47 -6.94 -1.79
C LEU A 287 4.37 -8.12 -2.76
N LEU A 288 4.90 -9.29 -2.40
CA LEU A 288 4.89 -10.48 -3.24
C LEU A 288 3.44 -10.89 -3.55
N THR A 289 2.54 -10.80 -2.57
CA THR A 289 1.11 -11.07 -2.77
C THR A 289 0.47 -10.03 -3.69
N THR A 290 0.76 -8.74 -3.48
CA THR A 290 0.29 -7.64 -4.33
C THR A 290 0.74 -7.80 -5.78
N ALA A 291 2.00 -8.17 -6.00
CA ALA A 291 2.59 -8.33 -7.33
C ALA A 291 1.96 -9.46 -8.15
N LEU A 292 1.36 -10.48 -7.52
CA LEU A 292 0.60 -11.53 -8.22
C LEU A 292 -0.57 -10.96 -9.05
N GLY A 293 -1.10 -9.80 -8.65
CA GLY A 293 -2.16 -9.11 -9.38
C GLY A 293 -1.70 -8.31 -10.60
N VAL A 294 -0.39 -8.04 -10.71
CA VAL A 294 0.22 -7.18 -11.75
C VAL A 294 0.91 -7.98 -12.86
N GLY A 295 1.11 -9.29 -12.66
CA GLY A 295 1.84 -10.13 -13.61
C GLY A 295 1.27 -10.10 -15.04
N PRO A 296 2.12 -10.40 -16.06
CA PRO A 296 1.74 -10.32 -17.46
C PRO A 296 0.43 -11.06 -17.68
N GLY A 297 -0.59 -10.31 -18.12
CA GLY A 297 -1.85 -10.93 -18.49
C GLY A 297 -1.58 -12.02 -19.51
N PRO A 298 -2.29 -13.16 -19.47
CA PRO A 298 -2.19 -14.12 -20.56
C PRO A 298 -2.43 -13.33 -21.84
N GLU A 299 -1.43 -13.30 -22.72
CA GLU A 299 -1.55 -12.65 -24.02
C GLU A 299 -2.89 -13.09 -24.58
N SER A 300 -3.79 -12.11 -24.74
CA SER A 300 -5.14 -12.39 -25.17
C SER A 300 -5.05 -12.84 -26.62
N ASN A 301 -4.86 -14.14 -26.81
CA ASN A 301 -5.05 -14.81 -28.08
C ASN A 301 -6.50 -14.56 -28.47
N SER A 302 -6.69 -13.52 -29.26
CA SER A 302 -7.96 -13.06 -29.81
C SER A 302 -8.44 -14.08 -30.84
N ASN A 303 -8.89 -15.25 -30.39
CA ASN A 303 -9.60 -16.20 -31.22
C ASN A 303 -11.10 -16.04 -31.01
N ASN A 304 -11.69 -15.33 -31.97
CA ASN A 304 -13.12 -15.32 -32.28
C ASN A 304 -13.70 -16.74 -32.32
N SER A 305 -14.65 -17.06 -31.43
CA SER A 305 -15.73 -18.01 -31.77
C SER A 305 -16.96 -17.84 -30.87
N SER A 306 -18.09 -17.71 -31.55
CA SER A 306 -19.47 -17.48 -31.09
C SER A 306 -20.07 -18.58 -30.18
N PRO A 307 -21.24 -18.30 -29.54
CA PRO A 307 -21.75 -19.07 -28.42
C PRO A 307 -22.74 -20.15 -28.84
N ASN A 308 -22.75 -21.26 -28.10
CA ASN A 308 -23.94 -22.09 -27.88
C ASN A 308 -23.66 -23.06 -26.73
N THR A 309 -24.51 -23.09 -25.70
CA THR A 309 -25.51 -24.15 -25.47
C THR A 309 -26.00 -24.11 -24.01
N VAL A 310 -27.32 -24.17 -23.90
CA VAL A 310 -28.18 -24.29 -22.72
C VAL A 310 -27.91 -25.61 -21.96
N ALA A 311 -28.03 -25.64 -20.62
CA ALA A 311 -29.04 -26.43 -19.90
C ALA A 311 -28.72 -26.80 -18.42
N THR A 312 -29.81 -26.77 -17.63
CA THR A 312 -30.25 -27.65 -16.51
C THR A 312 -29.73 -27.49 -15.07
N THR A 313 -30.72 -27.14 -14.23
CA THR A 313 -30.86 -27.20 -12.77
C THR A 313 -30.68 -28.59 -12.15
N SER A 314 -30.15 -28.64 -10.92
CA SER A 314 -30.53 -29.62 -9.89
C SER A 314 -30.19 -29.09 -8.49
N ALA A 315 -31.19 -29.10 -7.61
CA ALA A 315 -31.12 -28.69 -6.21
C ALA A 315 -30.73 -29.87 -5.32
N VAL A 316 -29.81 -29.65 -4.37
CA VAL A 316 -29.48 -30.61 -3.30
C VAL A 316 -29.57 -29.91 -1.95
N SER A 317 -30.45 -30.42 -1.10
CA SER A 317 -30.64 -30.04 0.29
C SER A 317 -29.72 -30.83 1.22
N SER A 318 -29.00 -30.17 2.12
CA SER A 318 -28.27 -30.83 3.21
C SER A 318 -28.51 -30.14 4.55
N GLN A 319 -28.97 -30.96 5.51
CA GLN A 319 -29.17 -30.65 6.93
C GLN A 319 -27.84 -30.43 7.66
N ALA A 320 -27.77 -29.40 8.51
CA ALA A 320 -26.65 -29.16 9.41
C ALA A 320 -27.06 -29.37 10.87
N SER A 321 -26.36 -30.27 11.57
CA SER A 321 -26.46 -30.49 13.02
C SER A 321 -25.60 -29.48 13.78
N GLY A 322 -26.22 -28.76 14.72
CA GLY A 322 -25.57 -27.75 15.56
C GLY A 322 -24.68 -28.35 16.65
N ARG A 323 -23.47 -27.81 16.80
CA ARG A 323 -22.56 -28.08 17.92
C ARG A 323 -22.35 -26.78 18.70
N GLN A 324 -22.72 -26.79 19.98
CA GLN A 324 -22.57 -25.65 20.89
C GLN A 324 -21.10 -25.52 21.34
N VAL A 325 -20.58 -24.30 21.32
CA VAL A 325 -19.22 -23.96 21.77
C VAL A 325 -19.31 -22.97 22.94
N ASN A 326 -18.53 -23.24 23.99
CA ASN A 326 -18.56 -22.52 25.25
C ASN A 326 -17.84 -21.16 25.15
N VAL A 327 -18.64 -20.09 25.21
CA VAL A 327 -18.25 -18.67 25.02
C VAL A 327 -17.37 -18.11 26.15
N GLY A 328 -17.29 -18.80 27.30
CA GLY A 328 -16.68 -18.25 28.54
C GLY A 328 -15.15 -18.05 28.50
N ALA A 329 -14.40 -18.80 27.69
CA ALA A 329 -12.94 -18.70 27.67
C ALA A 329 -12.40 -17.58 26.75
N ILE A 330 -13.22 -17.11 25.80
CA ILE A 330 -12.81 -16.16 24.75
C ILE A 330 -12.91 -14.71 25.25
N ALA A 331 -13.86 -14.41 26.14
CA ALA A 331 -14.02 -13.06 26.68
C ALA A 331 -12.85 -12.61 27.59
N GLY A 332 -12.14 -13.55 28.23
CA GLY A 332 -11.02 -13.24 29.13
C GLY A 332 -9.73 -12.83 28.41
N GLY A 333 -9.47 -13.36 27.20
CA GLY A 333 -8.25 -13.06 26.45
C GLY A 333 -8.20 -11.65 25.86
N VAL A 334 -9.36 -11.11 25.47
CA VAL A 334 -9.45 -9.82 24.77
C VAL A 334 -9.13 -8.65 25.72
N VAL A 335 -9.60 -8.70 26.97
CA VAL A 335 -9.35 -7.64 27.95
C VAL A 335 -7.86 -7.60 28.36
N GLY A 336 -7.22 -8.78 28.46
CA GLY A 336 -5.78 -8.87 28.73
C GLY A 336 -4.91 -8.35 27.58
N GLY A 337 -5.27 -8.67 26.33
CA GLY A 337 -4.53 -8.23 25.14
C GLY A 337 -4.53 -6.71 24.94
N VAL A 338 -5.66 -6.05 25.20
CA VAL A 338 -5.79 -4.59 25.06
C VAL A 338 -4.88 -3.86 26.06
N ALA A 339 -4.77 -4.34 27.30
CA ALA A 339 -3.89 -3.73 28.30
C ALA A 339 -2.41 -3.81 27.92
N VAL A 340 -1.96 -4.93 27.34
CA VAL A 340 -0.57 -5.12 26.89
C VAL A 340 -0.27 -4.23 25.69
N LEU A 341 -1.18 -4.14 24.71
CA LEU A 341 -1.02 -3.27 23.54
C LEU A 341 -0.91 -1.78 23.92
N VAL A 342 -1.75 -1.31 24.85
CA VAL A 342 -1.69 0.06 25.36
C VAL A 342 -0.34 0.32 26.07
N GLY A 343 0.15 -0.66 26.84
CA GLY A 343 1.47 -0.56 27.48
C GLY A 343 2.63 -0.43 26.48
N ILE A 344 2.62 -1.21 25.39
CA ILE A 344 3.64 -1.15 24.33
C ILE A 344 3.61 0.21 23.62
N LEU A 345 2.42 0.73 23.30
CA LEU A 345 2.23 2.03 22.65
C LEU A 345 2.76 3.19 23.52
N ILE A 346 2.46 3.18 24.82
CA ILE A 346 2.97 4.19 25.76
C ILE A 346 4.50 4.10 25.86
N GLY A 347 5.05 2.88 25.92
CA GLY A 347 6.50 2.65 25.92
C GLY A 347 7.20 3.22 24.68
N ALA A 348 6.66 2.96 23.49
CA ALA A 348 7.17 3.47 22.23
C ALA A 348 7.13 5.01 22.16
N LEU A 349 6.06 5.64 22.64
CA LEU A 349 5.92 7.10 22.69
C LEU A 349 6.95 7.75 23.63
N CYS A 350 7.17 7.17 24.81
CA CYS A 350 8.17 7.64 25.76
C CYS A 350 9.60 7.52 25.20
N TRP A 351 9.88 6.45 24.45
CA TRP A 351 11.19 6.26 23.81
C TRP A 351 11.41 7.26 22.67
N ARG A 352 10.43 7.44 21.78
CA ARG A 352 10.50 8.43 20.69
C ARG A 352 10.73 9.85 21.19
N ARG A 353 10.11 10.25 22.32
CA ARG A 353 10.34 11.57 22.94
C ARG A 353 11.76 11.76 23.47
N LYS A 354 12.42 10.70 23.95
CA LYS A 354 13.77 10.78 24.52
C LYS A 354 14.86 10.89 23.44
N LYS A 355 14.62 10.35 22.24
CA LYS A 355 15.63 10.30 21.16
C LYS A 355 15.73 11.60 20.32
N ARG A 356 14.77 12.54 20.44
CA ARG A 356 14.78 13.84 19.71
C ARG A 356 15.78 14.90 20.25
N ARG A 357 16.80 14.53 21.03
CA ARG A 357 17.76 15.50 21.61
C ARG A 357 19.20 15.37 21.11
N VAL A 358 19.48 14.60 20.07
CA VAL A 358 20.84 14.51 19.50
C VAL A 358 20.74 14.55 17.98
N ILE A 359 20.93 15.74 17.41
CA ILE A 359 21.18 15.94 15.98
C ILE A 359 22.69 16.15 15.86
N ALA A 360 23.39 15.22 15.22
CA ALA A 360 24.80 15.36 14.85
C ALA A 360 24.90 15.78 13.37
N PRO A 361 25.95 16.53 12.97
CA PRO A 361 26.11 17.01 11.60
C PRO A 361 26.46 15.85 10.65
N VAL A 362 25.78 15.80 9.51
CA VAL A 362 25.96 14.82 8.44
C VAL A 362 27.18 15.21 7.61
N LEU A 363 28.14 14.30 7.50
CA LEU A 363 29.26 14.36 6.56
C LEU A 363 28.84 13.64 5.27
N GLU A 364 28.85 14.40 4.18
CA GLU A 364 28.56 13.94 2.82
C GLU A 364 29.73 13.07 2.32
N VAL A 365 29.44 11.81 1.98
CA VAL A 365 30.40 10.86 1.39
C VAL A 365 29.89 10.47 0.00
N GLU A 366 30.70 10.78 -1.00
CA GLU A 366 30.45 10.51 -2.41
C GLU A 366 30.60 8.99 -2.69
N SER A 367 29.51 8.34 -3.11
CA SER A 367 29.43 6.90 -3.35
C SER A 367 29.55 6.57 -4.85
N PRO A 368 30.17 5.43 -5.24
CA PRO A 368 30.23 5.00 -6.62
C PRO A 368 28.83 4.62 -7.13
N TRP A 369 28.52 5.02 -8.36
CA TRP A 369 27.24 4.79 -9.04
C TRP A 369 27.00 3.28 -9.27
N PRO A 370 25.86 2.71 -8.83
CA PRO A 370 25.46 1.36 -9.19
C PRO A 370 24.94 1.28 -10.63
N GLU A 371 25.22 0.15 -11.31
CA GLU A 371 24.65 -0.14 -12.62
C GLU A 371 23.12 -0.36 -12.52
N PRO A 372 22.32 0.21 -13.43
CA PRO A 372 20.86 0.10 -13.38
C PRO A 372 20.40 -1.36 -13.57
N TYR A 373 19.49 -1.80 -12.71
CA TYR A 373 18.92 -3.15 -12.73
C TYR A 373 18.03 -3.36 -13.96
N MET A 374 18.25 -4.47 -14.69
CA MET A 374 17.49 -4.87 -15.87
C MET A 374 16.65 -6.11 -15.53
N ALA A 375 15.32 -6.00 -15.62
CA ALA A 375 14.40 -7.09 -15.28
C ALA A 375 14.44 -8.25 -16.30
N THR A 376 14.38 -9.50 -15.81
CA THR A 376 14.23 -10.70 -16.65
C THR A 376 12.81 -11.26 -16.56
N THR A 377 12.19 -11.56 -17.70
CA THR A 377 10.80 -12.02 -17.87
C THR A 377 10.52 -13.44 -17.36
N GLU A 378 11.54 -14.27 -17.10
CA GLU A 378 11.36 -15.71 -16.81
C GLU A 378 10.92 -16.05 -15.38
N GLN A 379 10.71 -15.08 -14.48
CA GLN A 379 10.59 -15.36 -13.03
C GLN A 379 9.28 -14.89 -12.37
N TYR A 380 8.22 -14.69 -13.16
CA TYR A 380 6.88 -14.44 -12.61
C TYR A 380 6.12 -15.76 -12.40
N PRO A 381 5.62 -16.06 -11.19
CA PRO A 381 4.66 -17.14 -11.01
C PRO A 381 3.35 -16.77 -11.72
N ILE A 382 3.08 -17.44 -12.84
CA ILE A 382 1.85 -17.31 -13.62
C ILE A 382 0.74 -18.08 -12.88
N ALA A 383 0.05 -17.42 -11.97
CA ALA A 383 -1.20 -17.93 -11.43
C ALA A 383 -2.15 -16.77 -11.12
N ARG A 384 -3.08 -16.49 -12.05
CA ARG A 384 -4.20 -15.59 -11.75
C ARG A 384 -5.20 -16.29 -10.85
N HIS A 385 -5.39 -15.77 -9.65
CA HIS A 385 -6.67 -15.84 -8.95
C HIS A 385 -7.49 -14.62 -9.38
N ALA A 386 -8.41 -14.82 -10.32
CA ALA A 386 -9.40 -13.79 -10.65
C ALA A 386 -10.36 -13.63 -9.46
N SER A 387 -10.05 -12.72 -8.53
CA SER A 387 -11.01 -12.20 -7.56
C SER A 387 -11.86 -11.12 -8.22
N THR A 388 -12.67 -11.49 -9.21
CA THR A 388 -13.71 -10.61 -9.73
C THR A 388 -14.85 -10.54 -8.72
N LEU A 389 -14.84 -9.49 -7.89
CA LEU A 389 -16.09 -8.97 -7.32
C LEU A 389 -16.79 -8.21 -8.45
N ALA A 390 -17.60 -8.93 -9.24
CA ALA A 390 -18.46 -8.30 -10.23
C ALA A 390 -19.62 -7.58 -9.51
N PRO A 391 -19.95 -6.33 -9.87
CA PRO A 391 -21.19 -5.70 -9.46
C PRO A 391 -22.36 -6.49 -10.06
N ALA A 392 -23.22 -7.06 -9.23
CA ALA A 392 -24.46 -7.68 -9.72
C ALA A 392 -25.38 -6.56 -10.23
N ALA A 393 -25.67 -6.57 -11.53
CA ALA A 393 -26.53 -5.60 -12.20
C ALA A 393 -28.04 -5.81 -11.94
N ASP A 394 -28.41 -6.39 -10.78
CA ASP A 394 -29.81 -6.59 -10.41
C ASP A 394 -30.17 -5.85 -9.12
N ALA A 395 -31.31 -5.15 -9.18
CA ALA A 395 -31.79 -4.10 -8.27
C ALA A 395 -32.16 -4.56 -6.85
N THR A 396 -31.51 -5.59 -6.28
CA THR A 396 -31.78 -6.08 -4.92
C THR A 396 -30.54 -6.24 -4.03
N GLY A 397 -29.42 -5.60 -4.38
CA GLY A 397 -28.34 -5.32 -3.42
C GLY A 397 -27.75 -6.54 -2.70
N ARG A 398 -27.83 -7.73 -3.31
CA ARG A 398 -27.33 -8.97 -2.73
C ARG A 398 -26.18 -9.49 -3.59
N LEU A 399 -24.97 -9.44 -3.02
CA LEU A 399 -23.78 -10.04 -3.60
C LEU A 399 -23.88 -11.57 -3.49
N THR A 400 -24.06 -12.26 -4.61
CA THR A 400 -23.85 -13.72 -4.70
C THR A 400 -22.49 -14.01 -5.32
N LYS A 401 -21.60 -14.60 -4.52
CA LYS A 401 -20.28 -15.09 -4.93
C LYS A 401 -20.45 -16.34 -5.82
N LEU A 402 -19.74 -16.39 -6.95
CA LEU A 402 -19.63 -17.62 -7.76
C LEU A 402 -18.91 -18.69 -6.93
N GLN A 403 -19.54 -19.86 -6.75
CA GLN A 403 -18.93 -20.97 -6.03
C GLN A 403 -17.76 -21.59 -6.82
N HIS A 404 -16.74 -21.97 -6.07
CA HIS A 404 -15.53 -22.63 -6.55
C HIS A 404 -15.87 -24.07 -6.99
N MET A 405 -15.80 -24.37 -8.29
CA MET A 405 -15.78 -25.76 -8.75
C MET A 405 -14.42 -26.36 -8.39
N ARG A 406 -14.42 -27.32 -7.45
CA ARG A 406 -13.25 -28.16 -7.18
C ARG A 406 -13.00 -29.03 -8.42
N TYR A 407 -11.82 -28.89 -9.02
CA TYR A 407 -11.30 -29.88 -9.95
C TYR A 407 -11.05 -31.18 -9.18
N ILE A 408 -11.84 -32.21 -9.50
CA ILE A 408 -11.61 -33.59 -9.06
C ILE A 408 -10.85 -34.25 -10.21
N PRO A 409 -9.59 -34.68 -10.02
CA PRO A 409 -8.86 -35.40 -11.06
C PRO A 409 -9.61 -36.68 -11.40
N THR A 410 -10.01 -36.83 -12.65
CA THR A 410 -10.54 -38.09 -13.17
C THR A 410 -9.44 -39.15 -13.19
N SER A 411 -9.82 -40.40 -12.93
CA SER A 411 -8.98 -41.60 -12.77
C SER A 411 -8.19 -42.03 -14.03
N SER A 412 -7.91 -41.11 -14.95
CA SER A 412 -7.18 -41.34 -16.20
C SER A 412 -5.72 -40.90 -16.11
N ASP A 413 -5.33 -40.13 -15.08
CA ASP A 413 -3.99 -39.53 -14.94
C ASP A 413 -3.00 -40.36 -14.11
N LEU A 414 -3.30 -41.61 -13.79
CA LEU A 414 -2.37 -42.53 -13.13
C LEU A 414 -2.07 -43.72 -14.04
N SER A 415 -1.17 -43.53 -15.01
CA SER A 415 -0.45 -44.64 -15.63
C SER A 415 0.98 -44.70 -15.10
N VAL A 416 1.18 -45.67 -14.22
CA VAL A 416 2.46 -46.12 -13.69
C VAL A 416 3.19 -46.89 -14.80
N VAL A 417 4.38 -46.43 -15.20
CA VAL A 417 5.31 -47.26 -15.97
C VAL A 417 6.29 -47.89 -14.98
N HIS A 418 6.14 -49.20 -14.81
CA HIS A 418 7.06 -50.08 -14.12
C HIS A 418 7.78 -50.89 -15.21
N GLU A 419 9.08 -50.74 -15.36
CA GLU A 419 9.86 -51.73 -16.11
C GLU A 419 11.23 -51.92 -15.47
N SER A 420 11.41 -53.12 -14.92
CA SER A 420 12.67 -53.66 -14.43
C SER A 420 12.98 -54.86 -15.30
N THR A 421 14.12 -54.93 -15.98
CA THR A 421 14.84 -56.20 -16.21
C THR A 421 16.33 -55.93 -16.46
N SER A 422 17.12 -56.78 -15.84
CA SER A 422 18.57 -56.79 -15.70
C SER A 422 19.32 -57.53 -16.82
N GLN A 423 20.64 -57.26 -16.86
CA GLN A 423 21.79 -58.15 -17.12
C GLN A 423 22.49 -58.19 -18.52
N SER A 424 23.80 -57.91 -18.41
CA SER A 424 24.95 -58.67 -18.97
C SER A 424 25.58 -58.26 -20.32
N GLY A 425 26.75 -57.63 -20.20
CA GLY A 425 28.02 -58.18 -20.71
C GLY A 425 28.42 -57.89 -22.17
N GLY A 426 29.55 -57.21 -22.37
CA GLY A 426 30.22 -57.17 -23.67
C GLY A 426 31.27 -56.06 -23.83
N SER A 427 32.52 -56.40 -23.57
CA SER A 427 33.71 -55.61 -23.89
C SER A 427 33.99 -55.59 -25.40
N SER A 428 34.31 -54.43 -25.99
CA SER A 428 35.36 -54.32 -27.01
C SER A 428 35.82 -52.87 -27.22
N THR A 429 37.12 -52.77 -27.43
CA THR A 429 37.98 -51.60 -27.64
C THR A 429 38.00 -51.14 -29.11
N GLY A 430 38.06 -49.83 -29.35
CA GLY A 430 38.53 -49.26 -30.64
C GLY A 430 38.13 -47.79 -30.90
N PRO A 431 39.08 -46.86 -31.10
CA PRO A 431 38.84 -45.43 -31.42
C PRO A 431 39.16 -45.11 -32.91
N PRO A 432 39.25 -43.83 -33.33
CA PRO A 432 38.30 -42.69 -33.28
C PRO A 432 38.07 -42.10 -34.70
N THR A 433 37.17 -41.11 -34.89
CA THR A 433 37.39 -39.92 -35.77
C THR A 433 36.17 -38.99 -35.89
N HIS A 434 36.46 -37.66 -35.83
CA HIS A 434 35.83 -36.47 -36.45
C HIS A 434 34.29 -36.26 -36.36
N ALA A 435 33.83 -35.26 -35.62
CA ALA A 435 33.65 -33.83 -35.97
C ALA A 435 32.35 -33.56 -36.74
N ASP A 436 31.37 -32.87 -36.14
CA ASP A 436 30.99 -31.49 -36.51
C ASP A 436 29.80 -30.94 -35.69
N GLU A 437 29.80 -29.61 -35.61
CA GLU A 437 28.68 -28.67 -35.45
C GLU A 437 27.49 -28.97 -34.50
N GLN A 438 27.34 -28.12 -33.47
CA GLN A 438 26.11 -27.33 -33.31
C GLN A 438 26.32 -26.14 -32.35
N VAL A 439 26.43 -24.95 -32.95
CA VAL A 439 26.27 -23.65 -32.27
C VAL A 439 24.78 -23.38 -32.15
N GLY A 440 24.21 -23.66 -30.99
CA GLY A 440 22.82 -23.32 -30.64
C GLY A 440 22.73 -21.93 -30.03
N ARG A 441 22.52 -20.92 -30.88
CA ARG A 441 22.00 -19.60 -30.51
C ARG A 441 20.55 -19.76 -30.04
N ASN A 442 20.28 -19.60 -28.75
CA ASN A 442 18.96 -19.28 -28.22
C ASN A 442 19.11 -18.09 -27.28
N ALA A 443 18.96 -16.89 -27.83
CA ALA A 443 18.79 -15.64 -27.08
C ALA A 443 17.71 -14.85 -27.81
N THR A 444 16.46 -15.16 -27.50
CA THR A 444 15.28 -14.45 -28.03
C THR A 444 14.20 -14.48 -26.96
N GLY A 445 13.96 -13.33 -26.34
CA GLY A 445 13.00 -13.14 -25.27
C GLY A 445 13.33 -12.00 -24.29
N MET A 446 14.12 -11.00 -24.69
CA MET A 446 14.33 -9.79 -23.92
C MET A 446 13.36 -8.71 -24.42
N VAL A 447 12.57 -8.14 -23.52
CA VAL A 447 11.97 -6.82 -23.75
C VAL A 447 12.94 -5.82 -23.13
N ALA A 448 13.65 -5.08 -23.98
CA ALA A 448 14.46 -3.97 -23.51
C ALA A 448 13.52 -2.90 -22.93
N VAL A 449 13.54 -2.71 -21.62
CA VAL A 449 13.02 -1.48 -21.02
C VAL A 449 14.11 -0.44 -21.22
N ASP A 450 13.87 0.46 -22.16
CA ASP A 450 14.78 1.56 -22.44
C ASP A 450 14.78 2.50 -21.22
N ALA A 451 15.85 2.42 -20.42
CA ALA A 451 16.07 3.32 -19.29
C ALA A 451 16.07 4.78 -19.74
N GLU A 452 16.45 5.06 -20.99
CA GLU A 452 16.35 6.38 -21.62
C GLU A 452 14.90 6.73 -21.96
N ALA A 453 14.04 5.77 -22.30
CA ALA A 453 12.60 6.00 -22.49
C ALA A 453 11.89 6.25 -21.15
N LEU A 454 12.26 5.53 -20.10
CA LEU A 454 11.80 5.82 -18.74
C LEU A 454 12.28 7.21 -18.31
N GLN A 455 13.57 7.54 -18.51
CA GLN A 455 14.13 8.85 -18.20
C GLN A 455 13.51 9.98 -19.05
N ARG A 456 13.16 9.73 -20.31
CA ARG A 456 12.42 10.67 -21.19
C ARG A 456 10.97 10.82 -20.75
N LEU A 457 10.32 9.76 -20.27
CA LEU A 457 8.99 9.82 -19.67
C LEU A 457 9.03 10.67 -18.39
N LEU A 458 10.03 10.45 -17.53
CA LEU A 458 10.28 11.21 -16.31
C LEU A 458 10.54 12.69 -16.61
N HIS A 459 11.37 13.01 -17.62
CA HIS A 459 11.62 14.39 -18.05
C HIS A 459 10.42 15.02 -18.77
N GLY A 460 9.65 14.24 -19.54
CA GLY A 460 8.45 14.70 -20.23
C GLY A 460 7.32 15.08 -19.28
N ILE A 461 7.13 14.28 -18.23
CA ILE A 461 6.15 14.54 -17.16
C ILE A 461 6.62 15.74 -16.30
N GLY A 462 7.90 15.79 -15.92
CA GLY A 462 8.47 16.93 -15.18
C GLY A 462 8.44 18.27 -15.93
N GLY A 463 8.61 18.25 -17.26
CA GLY A 463 8.50 19.42 -18.12
C GLY A 463 7.06 19.94 -18.27
N ALA A 464 6.09 19.05 -18.45
CA ALA A 464 4.67 19.42 -18.54
C ALA A 464 4.12 19.96 -17.20
N LEU A 465 4.61 19.45 -16.07
CA LEU A 465 4.24 19.92 -14.72
C LEU A 465 4.81 21.30 -14.39
N SER A 466 6.04 21.61 -14.81
CA SER A 466 6.63 22.96 -14.66
C SER A 466 5.86 24.03 -15.47
N ASP A 467 5.35 23.67 -16.64
CA ASP A 467 4.58 24.60 -17.48
C ASP A 467 3.15 24.83 -16.96
N LEU A 468 2.55 23.87 -16.26
CA LEU A 468 1.26 24.05 -15.58
C LEU A 468 1.40 24.97 -14.36
N GLN A 469 2.46 24.82 -13.55
CA GLN A 469 2.74 25.74 -12.44
C GLN A 469 3.09 27.17 -12.91
N ARG A 470 3.71 27.33 -14.09
CA ARG A 470 4.02 28.66 -14.64
C ARG A 470 2.80 29.36 -15.25
N ARG A 471 1.75 28.64 -15.65
CA ARG A 471 0.59 29.22 -16.33
C ARG A 471 -0.38 29.91 -15.36
N ASP A 472 -0.43 29.49 -14.09
CA ASP A 472 -1.26 30.12 -13.06
C ASP A 472 -0.68 31.42 -12.49
N VAL A 473 0.61 31.71 -12.69
CA VAL A 473 1.25 32.92 -12.15
C VAL A 473 1.07 34.15 -13.06
N ARG A 474 0.49 34.01 -14.27
CA ARG A 474 0.39 35.13 -15.24
C ARG A 474 -0.95 35.87 -15.26
N HIS A 475 -1.88 35.58 -14.36
CA HIS A 475 -3.10 36.40 -14.20
C HIS A 475 -3.28 36.88 -12.77
N SER A 476 -2.38 37.76 -12.33
CA SER A 476 -2.64 38.67 -11.21
C SER A 476 -1.87 39.96 -11.44
N THR A 477 -2.48 40.87 -12.19
CA THR A 477 -2.01 42.26 -12.30
C THR A 477 -2.37 42.96 -10.99
N ILE A 478 -1.50 42.88 -9.99
CA ILE A 478 -1.61 43.67 -8.76
C ILE A 478 -0.47 44.68 -8.75
N THR A 479 -0.90 45.93 -8.68
CA THR A 479 -0.14 47.17 -8.56
C THR A 479 0.90 47.06 -7.45
N SER A 480 2.18 47.17 -7.83
CA SER A 480 3.32 47.24 -6.91
C SER A 480 3.25 48.52 -6.09
N MET A 481 2.95 48.38 -4.79
CA MET A 481 3.28 49.40 -3.77
C MET A 481 4.62 49.02 -3.14
N SER A 482 5.56 49.97 -3.16
CA SER A 482 6.87 49.85 -2.53
C SER A 482 6.75 49.66 -1.01
N PRO A 483 7.64 48.87 -0.37
CA PRO A 483 7.64 48.70 1.07
C PRO A 483 8.11 49.97 1.79
N PRO A 484 7.71 50.21 3.06
CA PRO A 484 8.21 51.33 3.84
C PRO A 484 9.63 51.06 4.36
N ASP A 485 10.48 52.07 4.28
CA ASP A 485 11.79 52.12 4.93
C ASP A 485 11.63 52.07 6.46
N TYR A 486 12.21 51.06 7.10
CA TYR A 486 12.36 51.01 8.55
C TYR A 486 13.74 51.54 8.94
N TYR A 487 13.74 52.57 9.77
CA TYR A 487 14.92 53.11 10.43
C TYR A 487 15.44 52.12 11.49
N GLU A 488 16.74 51.81 11.44
CA GLU A 488 17.48 51.22 12.55
C GLU A 488 17.65 52.27 13.66
N GLU A 489 17.07 52.03 14.84
CA GLU A 489 17.38 52.79 16.05
C GLU A 489 18.26 51.94 16.96
N MET A 490 19.55 52.24 16.95
CA MET A 490 20.54 51.78 17.93
C MET A 490 20.40 52.56 19.24
N SER A 491 20.12 51.87 20.34
CA SER A 491 20.58 52.17 21.71
C SER A 491 20.15 51.00 22.61
N GLY A 492 20.84 50.57 23.67
CA GLY A 492 22.03 51.04 24.34
C GLY A 492 22.20 50.19 25.62
N GLU A 493 23.45 49.83 25.89
CA GLU A 493 24.11 49.40 27.13
C GLU A 493 23.38 49.19 28.47
N ARG A 494 23.82 48.09 29.13
CA ARG A 494 24.16 47.89 30.56
C ARG A 494 23.08 48.06 31.64
N ARG A 495 22.72 46.94 32.30
CA ARG A 495 23.39 46.40 33.51
C ARG A 495 22.82 45.03 33.86
#